data_AF-A0A0F8XUL0-F1
#
_entry.id   AF-A0A0F8XUL0-F1
#
_cell.length_a   1.000
_cell.length_b   1.000
_cell.length_c   1.000
_cell.angle_alpha   90.00
_cell.angle_beta   90.00
_cell.angle_gamma   90.00
#
_symmetry.space_group_name_H-M   'P 1'
#
loop_
_entity.id
_entity.type
_entity.pdbx_description
1 polymer ?
#
loop_
_entity_poly.entity_id
_entity_poly.type
_entity_poly.pdbx_seq_one_letter_code
_entity_poly.pdbx_strand_id
1 'polypeptide(L)'
;MVSFRANISPTPASDALHKSRLLNVEEKPFKRISKRLLNPESIVISNAALLPTPPPDGTDGGAAAALEAEKQKKLEEWRQFRDDVALDFAAFEGSIARIQFLLTSNEKERERYVAEKLRILDTMQAVRENTADLRLQLEEAQRLLALRKSYDELTDKITSNRLLKPREDQQANLQKLQAEIAELERESKDYAMTWTERREQFGRIVEEGMQLRRLIRDEKEEVERREGMQEDEDGDDGDVSKGKLSGSNTPRPDQDSFTPSQQGQDEAGRSPLILHADKATPGAATPLRQVTTAEEEGKNTPDQEDSTMVDEGEVTGDEDAQHDDLEEGEEFQDERALDKMDTT
;
A
#
# COMPACT_ATOMS: atom_id res chain seq x y z
N MET A 1 -20.68 -0.53 30.79
CA MET A 1 -19.91 0.65 31.23
C MET A 1 -19.39 0.39 32.64
N VAL A 2 -18.20 -0.19 32.78
CA VAL A 2 -17.58 -0.46 34.09
C VAL A 2 -16.60 0.67 34.35
N SER A 3 -16.96 1.58 35.24
CA SER A 3 -16.14 2.74 35.59
C SER A 3 -14.98 2.29 36.49
N PHE A 4 -13.83 2.02 35.90
CA PHE A 4 -12.57 1.81 36.62
C PHE A 4 -12.02 3.18 37.08
N ARG A 5 -12.61 3.73 38.14
CA ARG A 5 -11.94 4.78 38.93
C ARG A 5 -10.79 4.12 39.70
N ALA A 6 -9.63 4.02 39.06
CA ALA A 6 -8.38 3.82 39.79
C ALA A 6 -8.13 5.10 40.59
N ASN A 7 -8.62 5.12 41.85
CA ASN A 7 -8.15 6.04 42.87
C ASN A 7 -6.66 5.78 43.03
N ILE A 8 -5.83 6.64 42.44
CA ILE A 8 -4.41 6.69 42.74
C ILE A 8 -4.33 7.33 44.12
N SER A 9 -4.55 6.51 45.16
CA SER A 9 -4.22 6.92 46.52
C SER A 9 -2.71 7.09 46.61
N PRO A 10 -2.21 8.08 47.36
CA PRO A 10 -0.79 8.18 47.64
C PRO A 10 -0.27 6.82 48.14
N THR A 11 0.80 6.34 47.54
CA THR A 11 1.40 5.05 47.94
C THR A 11 2.07 5.25 49.30
N PRO A 12 2.04 4.23 50.18
CA PRO A 12 2.60 4.34 51.54
C PRO A 12 4.10 4.72 51.53
N ALA A 13 4.82 4.37 50.46
CA ALA A 13 6.22 4.77 50.25
C ALA A 13 6.39 6.27 49.98
N SER A 14 5.50 6.89 49.19
CA SER A 14 5.50 8.34 48.95
C SER A 14 5.18 9.10 50.23
N ASP A 15 4.16 8.67 50.98
CA ASP A 15 3.79 9.29 52.25
C ASP A 15 4.91 9.19 53.30
N ALA A 16 5.67 8.08 53.33
CA ALA A 16 6.83 7.93 54.20
C ALA A 16 7.97 8.89 53.85
N LEU A 17 8.20 9.15 52.55
CA LEU A 17 9.21 10.10 52.08
C LEU A 17 8.83 11.56 52.41
N HIS A 18 7.56 11.91 52.24
CA HIS A 18 7.04 13.23 52.59
C HIS A 18 7.13 13.50 54.10
N LYS A 19 6.83 12.50 54.93
CA LYS A 19 6.97 12.58 56.39
C LYS A 19 8.44 12.72 56.83
N SER A 20 9.37 12.00 56.21
CA SER A 20 10.78 11.98 56.66
C SER A 20 11.60 13.18 56.21
N ARG A 21 11.40 13.68 54.98
CA ARG A 21 12.21 14.77 54.42
C ARG A 21 11.59 16.15 54.58
N LEU A 22 10.33 16.31 54.22
CA LEU A 22 9.71 17.63 54.10
C LEU A 22 9.29 18.17 55.47
N LEU A 23 8.63 17.33 56.29
CA LEU A 23 8.21 17.75 57.63
C LEU A 23 9.39 18.15 58.52
N ASN A 24 10.50 17.41 58.46
CA ASN A 24 11.66 17.66 59.32
C ASN A 24 12.39 18.97 59.00
N VAL A 25 12.31 19.48 57.77
CA VAL A 25 12.90 20.78 57.40
C VAL A 25 12.01 21.91 57.90
N GLU A 26 10.69 21.78 57.69
CA GLU A 26 9.73 22.83 58.03
C GLU A 26 9.37 22.88 59.53
N GLU A 27 9.60 21.80 60.28
CA GLU A 27 9.34 21.71 61.72
C GLU A 27 10.47 22.35 62.57
N LYS A 28 11.68 22.49 62.03
CA LYS A 28 12.84 23.05 62.76
C LYS A 28 12.63 24.49 63.23
N PRO A 29 12.13 25.45 62.41
CA PRO A 29 11.79 26.79 62.88
C PRO A 29 10.74 26.77 64.00
N PHE A 30 9.69 25.96 63.86
CA PHE A 30 8.65 25.81 64.89
C PHE A 30 9.23 25.28 66.22
N LYS A 31 10.09 24.26 66.17
CA LYS A 31 10.79 23.72 67.34
C LYS A 31 11.71 24.76 68.00
N ARG A 32 12.41 25.58 67.20
CA ARG A 32 13.27 26.66 67.72
C ARG A 32 12.47 27.73 68.43
N ILE A 33 11.40 28.24 67.83
CA ILE A 33 10.48 29.21 68.46
C ILE A 33 9.92 28.65 69.76
N SER A 34 9.40 27.41 69.72
CA SER A 34 8.83 26.75 70.89
C SER A 34 9.85 26.60 72.02
N LYS A 35 11.08 26.16 71.71
CA LYS A 35 12.16 26.05 72.71
C LYS A 35 12.61 27.42 73.23
N ARG A 36 12.60 28.46 72.40
CA ARG A 36 13.09 29.80 72.79
C ARG A 36 12.06 30.57 73.63
N LEU A 37 10.77 30.38 73.39
CA LEU A 37 9.69 31.08 74.09
C LEU A 37 9.12 30.32 75.30
N LEU A 38 9.05 28.98 75.25
CA LEU A 38 8.36 28.16 76.24
C LEU A 38 9.29 27.41 77.21
N ASN A 39 10.60 27.45 76.98
CA ASN A 39 11.56 26.82 77.90
C ASN A 39 11.57 27.59 79.24
N PRO A 40 11.47 26.91 80.39
CA PRO A 40 11.51 27.55 81.72
C PRO A 40 12.73 28.47 81.93
N GLU A 41 13.86 28.18 81.29
CA GLU A 41 15.07 29.02 81.32
C GLU A 41 15.03 30.22 80.34
N SER A 42 13.92 30.43 79.62
CA SER A 42 13.76 31.54 78.69
C SER A 42 13.66 32.86 79.44
N ILE A 43 14.29 33.90 78.87
CA ILE A 43 14.29 35.27 79.36
C ILE A 43 12.86 35.83 79.54
N VAL A 44 11.88 35.31 78.79
CA VAL A 44 10.45 35.68 78.91
C VAL A 44 9.84 35.11 80.19
N ILE A 45 10.17 33.87 80.56
CA ILE A 45 9.62 33.17 81.72
C ILE A 45 10.37 33.55 83.00
N SER A 46 11.70 33.69 82.93
CA SER A 46 12.55 34.05 84.07
C SER A 46 12.40 35.51 84.50
N ASN A 47 12.25 36.46 83.57
CA ASN A 47 11.99 37.87 83.94
C ASN A 47 10.54 38.13 84.38
N ALA A 48 9.59 37.27 84.02
CA ALA A 48 8.21 37.37 84.53
C ALA A 48 8.11 36.99 86.02
N ALA A 49 9.08 36.21 86.54
CA ALA A 49 9.15 35.79 87.94
C ALA A 49 9.87 36.80 88.85
N LEU A 50 10.60 37.77 88.29
CA LEU A 50 11.33 38.78 89.06
C LEU A 50 10.47 40.05 89.22
N LEU A 51 9.74 40.13 90.33
CA LEU A 51 9.12 41.39 90.75
C LEU A 51 10.21 42.46 91.00
N PRO A 52 10.00 43.73 90.61
CA PRO A 52 10.94 44.80 90.92
C PRO A 52 11.00 45.00 92.44
N THR A 53 12.02 44.46 93.10
CA THR A 53 12.31 44.83 94.49
C THR A 53 12.91 46.23 94.52
N PRO A 54 12.45 47.11 95.43
CA PRO A 54 12.97 48.47 95.54
C PRO A 54 14.48 48.47 95.85
N PRO A 55 15.25 49.46 95.35
CA PRO A 55 16.69 49.48 95.51
C PRO A 55 17.05 49.70 97.00
N PRO A 56 18.08 49.01 97.53
CA PRO A 56 18.56 49.24 98.89
C PRO A 56 19.23 50.63 98.99
N ASP A 57 18.82 51.42 99.97
CA ASP A 57 19.45 52.70 100.33
C ASP A 57 20.86 52.44 100.89
N GLY A 58 21.89 52.87 100.14
CA GLY A 58 23.28 52.91 100.59
C GLY A 58 24.19 51.89 99.90
N THR A 59 24.74 52.26 98.75
CA THR A 59 25.81 51.48 98.10
C THR A 59 26.94 52.39 97.66
N ASP A 60 28.14 52.12 98.16
CA ASP A 60 29.41 52.74 97.78
C ASP A 60 29.57 52.81 96.25
N GLY A 61 30.22 53.86 95.75
CA GLY A 61 30.34 54.16 94.30
C GLY A 61 30.90 53.04 93.41
N GLY A 62 31.51 52.00 93.98
CA GLY A 62 31.92 50.78 93.25
C GLY A 62 30.79 49.75 93.02
N ALA A 63 29.80 49.68 93.91
CA ALA A 63 28.66 48.77 93.79
C ALA A 63 27.57 49.31 92.82
N ALA A 64 27.45 50.64 92.69
CA ALA A 64 26.59 51.26 91.69
C ALA A 64 27.05 50.97 90.25
N ALA A 65 28.36 51.02 89.98
CA ALA A 65 28.93 50.71 88.67
C ALA A 65 28.76 49.22 88.29
N ALA A 66 28.85 48.31 89.26
CA ALA A 66 28.61 46.88 89.05
C ALA A 66 27.13 46.58 88.72
N LEU A 67 26.19 47.26 89.40
CA LEU A 67 24.76 47.15 89.11
C LEU A 67 24.38 47.76 87.75
N GLU A 68 25.04 48.84 87.32
CA GLU A 68 24.85 49.40 85.98
C GLU A 68 25.39 48.49 84.88
N ALA A 69 26.55 47.86 85.09
CA ALA A 69 27.11 46.87 84.17
C ALA A 69 26.20 45.63 84.03
N GLU A 70 25.61 45.15 85.13
CA GLU A 70 24.64 44.04 85.10
C GLU A 70 23.36 44.43 84.34
N LYS A 71 22.86 45.65 84.53
CA LYS A 71 21.70 46.17 83.79
C LYS A 71 21.98 46.29 82.30
N GLN A 72 23.16 46.78 81.91
CA GLN A 72 23.57 46.87 80.51
C GLN A 72 23.66 45.49 79.86
N LYS A 73 24.25 44.51 80.56
CA LYS A 73 24.31 43.12 80.10
C LYS A 73 22.92 42.52 79.87
N LYS A 74 21.98 42.70 80.79
CA LYS A 74 20.57 42.26 80.63
C LYS A 74 19.88 42.93 79.43
N LEU A 75 20.14 44.21 79.17
CA LEU A 75 19.57 44.92 78.02
C LEU A 75 20.15 44.44 76.69
N GLU A 76 21.42 44.03 76.66
CA GLU A 76 22.05 43.42 75.49
C GLU A 76 21.52 42.01 75.24
N GLU A 77 21.40 41.18 76.27
CA GLU A 77 20.78 39.86 76.21
C GLU A 77 19.32 39.95 75.71
N TRP A 78 18.56 40.94 76.18
CA TRP A 78 17.19 41.17 75.70
C TRP A 78 17.13 41.63 74.24
N ARG A 79 18.13 42.40 73.77
CA ARG A 79 18.24 42.78 72.35
C ARG A 79 18.54 41.57 71.48
N GLN A 80 19.57 40.79 71.83
CA GLN A 80 19.94 39.57 71.10
C GLN A 80 18.78 38.57 71.07
N PHE A 81 18.06 38.40 72.19
CA PHE A 81 16.89 37.55 72.25
C PHE A 81 15.79 37.99 71.27
N ARG A 82 15.50 39.30 71.21
CA ARG A 82 14.50 39.83 70.27
C ARG A 82 14.89 39.58 68.82
N ASP A 83 16.16 39.83 68.48
CA ASP A 83 16.67 39.67 67.12
C ASP A 83 16.59 38.20 66.69
N ASP A 84 16.99 37.28 67.58
CA ASP A 84 16.89 35.85 67.34
C ASP A 84 15.44 35.35 67.21
N VAL A 85 14.53 35.86 68.04
CA VAL A 85 13.10 35.54 67.94
C VAL A 85 12.54 36.03 66.60
N ALA A 86 12.90 37.24 66.18
CA ALA A 86 12.48 37.79 64.89
C ALA A 86 13.00 36.93 63.71
N LEU A 87 14.26 36.48 63.77
CA LEU A 87 14.84 35.58 62.77
C LEU A 87 14.14 34.22 62.74
N ASP A 88 13.84 33.64 63.91
CA ASP A 88 13.14 32.36 64.01
C ASP A 88 11.70 32.46 63.47
N PHE A 89 10.97 33.56 63.74
CA PHE A 89 9.65 33.83 63.15
C PHE A 89 9.69 34.07 61.64
N ALA A 90 10.68 34.80 61.13
CA ALA A 90 10.87 34.96 59.70
C ALA A 90 11.15 33.61 59.00
N ALA A 91 11.95 32.75 59.62
CA ALA A 91 12.20 31.40 59.12
C ALA A 91 10.93 30.53 59.15
N PHE A 92 10.05 30.71 60.14
CA PHE A 92 8.77 30.01 60.24
C PHE A 92 7.72 30.53 59.24
N GLU A 93 7.67 31.83 58.98
CA GLU A 93 6.83 32.38 57.91
C GLU A 93 7.26 31.82 56.54
N GLY A 94 8.58 31.73 56.32
CA GLY A 94 9.14 31.09 55.13
C GLY A 94 8.75 29.62 54.97
N SER A 95 8.71 28.84 56.06
CA SER A 95 8.28 27.44 56.01
C SER A 95 6.79 27.30 55.69
N ILE A 96 5.94 28.16 56.24
CA ILE A 96 4.50 28.18 55.92
C ILE A 96 4.28 28.52 54.44
N ALA A 97 4.93 29.56 53.92
CA ALA A 97 4.80 29.96 52.52
C ALA A 97 5.22 28.83 51.58
N ARG A 98 6.31 28.12 51.90
CA ARG A 98 6.77 26.97 51.14
C ARG A 98 5.77 25.81 51.16
N ILE A 99 5.17 25.49 52.30
CA ILE A 99 4.13 24.46 52.40
C ILE A 99 2.92 24.81 51.52
N GLN A 100 2.49 26.07 51.52
CA GLN A 100 1.37 26.53 50.68
C GLN A 100 1.70 26.44 49.18
N PHE A 101 2.91 26.84 48.80
CA PHE A 101 3.38 26.71 47.41
C PHE A 101 3.43 25.24 46.98
N LEU A 102 3.94 24.35 47.84
CA LEU A 102 3.98 22.91 47.56
C LEU A 102 2.59 22.31 47.45
N LEU A 103 1.64 22.71 48.29
CA LEU A 103 0.26 22.24 48.20
C LEU A 103 -0.37 22.62 46.86
N THR A 104 -0.32 23.91 46.51
CA THR A 104 -0.89 24.45 45.27
C THR A 104 -0.20 23.90 44.01
N SER A 105 1.12 23.72 44.06
CA SER A 105 1.90 23.10 42.98
C SER A 105 1.51 21.63 42.78
N ASN A 106 1.41 20.86 43.86
CA ASN A 106 1.00 19.46 43.79
C ASN A 106 -0.43 19.28 43.29
N GLU A 107 -1.35 20.18 43.66
CA GLU A 107 -2.73 20.15 43.17
C GLU A 107 -2.78 20.35 41.65
N LYS A 108 -2.07 21.36 41.14
CA LYS A 108 -1.94 21.59 39.69
C LYS A 108 -1.29 20.42 38.96
N GLU A 109 -0.26 19.81 39.54
CA GLU A 109 0.42 18.67 38.92
C GLU A 109 -0.51 17.44 38.89
N ARG A 110 -1.33 17.22 39.92
CA ARG A 110 -2.36 16.18 39.91
C ARG A 110 -3.41 16.41 38.84
N GLU A 111 -3.89 17.65 38.67
CA GLU A 111 -4.82 18.00 37.59
C GLU A 111 -4.20 17.72 36.22
N ARG A 112 -2.94 18.10 36.03
CA ARG A 112 -2.18 17.80 34.81
C ARG A 112 -2.07 16.31 34.56
N TYR A 113 -1.74 15.49 35.56
CA TYR A 113 -1.67 14.04 35.41
C TYR A 113 -3.03 13.42 35.09
N VAL A 114 -4.12 13.94 35.65
CA VAL A 114 -5.48 13.48 35.30
C VAL A 114 -5.81 13.82 33.86
N ALA A 115 -5.52 15.04 33.41
CA ALA A 115 -5.75 15.46 32.03
C ALA A 115 -4.90 14.62 31.05
N GLU A 116 -3.62 14.42 31.33
CA GLU A 116 -2.73 13.62 30.49
C GLU A 116 -3.14 12.14 30.47
N LYS A 117 -3.56 11.59 31.61
CA LYS A 117 -4.11 10.22 31.66
C LYS A 117 -5.32 10.07 30.75
N LEU A 118 -6.24 11.05 30.76
CA LEU A 118 -7.40 11.02 29.87
C LEU A 118 -6.97 11.10 28.40
N ARG A 119 -6.02 11.98 28.08
CA ARG A 119 -5.46 12.10 26.72
C ARG A 119 -4.84 10.78 26.24
N ILE A 120 -4.07 10.11 27.08
CA ILE A 120 -3.45 8.82 26.76
C ILE A 120 -4.51 7.73 26.56
N LEU A 121 -5.56 7.70 27.38
CA LEU A 121 -6.63 6.72 27.22
C LEU A 121 -7.42 6.94 25.92
N ASP A 122 -7.67 8.19 25.56
CA ASP A 122 -8.33 8.57 24.30
C ASP A 122 -7.47 8.16 23.09
N THR A 123 -6.17 8.46 23.11
CA THR A 123 -5.28 8.03 22.01
C THR A 123 -5.17 6.51 21.91
N MET A 124 -5.11 5.79 23.04
CA MET A 124 -5.14 4.32 23.03
C MET A 124 -6.42 3.78 22.40
N GLN A 125 -7.56 4.39 22.69
CA GLN A 125 -8.84 3.99 22.13
C GLN A 125 -8.91 4.29 20.63
N ALA A 126 -8.48 5.48 20.20
CA ALA A 126 -8.40 5.86 18.79
C ALA A 126 -7.49 4.92 17.98
N VAL A 127 -6.34 4.51 18.55
CA VAL A 127 -5.45 3.53 17.91
C VAL A 127 -6.12 2.17 17.76
N ARG A 128 -6.87 1.70 18.76
CA ARG A 128 -7.61 0.43 18.67
C ARG A 128 -8.67 0.47 17.57
N GLU A 129 -9.44 1.54 17.50
CA GLU A 129 -10.47 1.75 16.48
C GLU A 129 -9.84 1.81 15.08
N ASN A 130 -8.79 2.61 14.90
CA ASN A 130 -8.06 2.67 13.64
C ASN A 130 -7.48 1.31 13.21
N THR A 131 -6.93 0.55 14.16
CA THR A 131 -6.41 -0.79 13.86
C THR A 131 -7.54 -1.76 13.47
N ALA A 132 -8.74 -1.63 14.05
CA ALA A 132 -9.89 -2.43 13.64
C ALA A 132 -10.33 -2.08 12.21
N ASP A 133 -10.41 -0.80 11.88
CA ASP A 133 -10.75 -0.34 10.53
C ASP A 133 -9.74 -0.81 9.48
N LEU A 134 -8.43 -0.71 9.80
CA LEU A 134 -7.37 -1.19 8.92
C LEU A 134 -7.44 -2.70 8.68
N ARG A 135 -7.86 -3.50 9.68
CA ARG A 135 -8.08 -4.95 9.50
C ARG A 135 -9.23 -5.22 8.53
N LEU A 136 -10.34 -4.46 8.62
CA LEU A 136 -11.45 -4.58 7.69
C LEU A 136 -11.05 -4.21 6.26
N GLN A 137 -10.32 -3.10 6.08
CA GLN A 137 -9.80 -2.69 4.77
C GLN A 137 -8.86 -3.74 4.18
N LEU A 138 -8.02 -4.35 5.01
CA LEU A 138 -7.11 -5.42 4.60
C LEU A 138 -7.89 -6.66 4.14
N GLU A 139 -8.93 -7.07 4.86
CA GLU A 139 -9.78 -8.20 4.46
C GLU A 139 -10.48 -7.94 3.12
N GLU A 140 -11.02 -6.73 2.93
CA GLU A 140 -11.64 -6.32 1.67
C GLU A 140 -10.63 -6.32 0.50
N ALA A 141 -9.43 -5.78 0.74
CA ALA A 141 -8.36 -5.75 -0.25
C ALA A 141 -7.89 -7.17 -0.63
N GLN A 142 -7.77 -8.07 0.35
CA GLN A 142 -7.46 -9.47 0.10
C GLN A 142 -8.55 -10.17 -0.71
N ARG A 143 -9.83 -9.90 -0.42
CA ARG A 143 -10.97 -10.43 -1.19
C ARG A 143 -10.92 -9.94 -2.64
N LEU A 144 -10.64 -8.65 -2.86
CA LEU A 144 -10.51 -8.08 -4.20
C LEU A 144 -9.31 -8.69 -4.95
N LEU A 145 -8.18 -8.87 -4.28
CA LEU A 145 -7.00 -9.50 -4.85
C LEU A 145 -7.30 -10.94 -5.28
N ALA A 146 -7.97 -11.73 -4.44
CA ALA A 146 -8.38 -13.09 -4.78
C ALA A 146 -9.30 -13.12 -6.00
N LEU A 147 -10.26 -12.19 -6.07
CA LEU A 147 -11.14 -12.04 -7.24
C LEU A 147 -10.32 -11.70 -8.50
N ARG A 148 -9.37 -10.77 -8.41
CA ARG A 148 -8.52 -10.39 -9.55
C ARG A 148 -7.67 -11.57 -10.04
N LYS A 149 -7.06 -12.33 -9.12
CA LYS A 149 -6.33 -13.57 -9.48
C LYS A 149 -7.24 -14.56 -10.21
N SER A 150 -8.49 -14.73 -9.79
CA SER A 150 -9.43 -15.60 -10.49
C SER A 150 -9.75 -15.11 -11.92
N TYR A 151 -9.82 -13.80 -12.14
CA TYR A 151 -9.98 -13.24 -13.48
C TYR A 151 -8.72 -13.38 -14.33
N ASP A 152 -7.55 -13.21 -13.74
CA ASP A 152 -6.27 -13.42 -14.42
C ASP A 152 -6.15 -14.89 -14.85
N GLU A 153 -6.46 -15.86 -13.97
CA GLU A 153 -6.50 -17.29 -14.31
C GLU A 153 -7.48 -17.62 -15.44
N LEU A 154 -8.68 -17.02 -15.42
CA LEU A 154 -9.67 -17.20 -16.50
C LEU A 154 -9.18 -16.58 -17.80
N THR A 155 -8.55 -15.42 -17.73
CA THR A 155 -7.96 -14.74 -18.88
C THR A 155 -6.86 -15.59 -19.49
N ASP A 156 -5.93 -16.10 -18.68
CA ASP A 156 -4.87 -16.99 -19.12
C ASP A 156 -5.43 -18.25 -19.78
N LYS A 157 -6.48 -18.87 -19.24
CA LYS A 157 -7.14 -20.03 -19.87
C LYS A 157 -7.74 -19.69 -21.24
N ILE A 158 -8.25 -18.48 -21.42
CA ILE A 158 -8.84 -18.02 -22.68
C ILE A 158 -7.74 -17.66 -23.69
N THR A 159 -6.70 -16.95 -23.27
CA THR A 159 -5.65 -16.41 -24.15
C THR A 159 -4.56 -17.42 -24.48
N SER A 160 -4.24 -18.35 -23.57
CA SER A 160 -3.24 -19.41 -23.80
C SER A 160 -3.77 -20.57 -24.65
N ASN A 161 -5.09 -20.72 -24.75
CA ASN A 161 -5.68 -21.78 -25.54
C ASN A 161 -5.55 -21.50 -27.04
N ARG A 162 -4.53 -22.10 -27.66
CA ARG A 162 -4.24 -21.99 -29.10
C ARG A 162 -5.40 -22.43 -30.01
N LEU A 163 -6.38 -23.19 -29.50
CA LEU A 163 -7.58 -23.58 -30.26
C LEU A 163 -8.61 -22.45 -30.34
N LEU A 164 -8.59 -21.52 -29.39
CA LEU A 164 -9.46 -20.35 -29.39
C LEU A 164 -8.81 -19.26 -30.26
N LYS A 165 -9.37 -19.03 -31.44
CA LYS A 165 -8.95 -17.91 -32.28
C LYS A 165 -9.41 -16.57 -31.68
N PRO A 166 -8.65 -15.48 -31.82
CA PRO A 166 -9.11 -14.14 -31.46
C PRO A 166 -10.46 -13.79 -32.10
N ARG A 167 -11.27 -12.98 -31.42
CA ARG A 167 -12.62 -12.63 -31.91
C ARG A 167 -12.58 -11.89 -33.26
N GLU A 168 -11.58 -11.05 -33.47
CA GLU A 168 -11.39 -10.28 -34.71
C GLU A 168 -11.16 -11.22 -35.91
N ASP A 169 -10.29 -12.23 -35.76
CA ASP A 169 -10.03 -13.23 -36.79
C ASP A 169 -11.28 -14.08 -37.09
N GLN A 170 -12.04 -14.45 -36.05
CA GLN A 170 -13.29 -15.18 -36.22
C GLN A 170 -14.32 -14.35 -37.01
N GLN A 171 -14.42 -13.05 -36.72
CA GLN A 171 -15.31 -12.14 -37.45
C GLN A 171 -14.90 -11.98 -38.92
N ALA A 172 -13.61 -11.80 -39.20
CA ALA A 172 -13.11 -11.72 -40.57
C ALA A 172 -13.39 -13.02 -41.36
N ASN A 173 -13.21 -14.17 -40.73
CA ASN A 173 -13.52 -15.46 -41.36
C ASN A 173 -15.03 -15.64 -41.61
N LEU A 174 -15.88 -15.22 -40.66
CA LEU A 174 -17.33 -15.24 -40.86
C LEU A 174 -17.77 -14.33 -42.01
N GLN A 175 -17.21 -13.12 -42.11
CA GLN A 175 -17.48 -12.21 -43.22
C GLN A 175 -17.05 -12.80 -44.57
N LYS A 176 -15.88 -13.46 -44.61
CA LYS A 176 -15.41 -14.15 -45.81
C LYS A 176 -16.37 -15.27 -46.25
N LEU A 177 -16.77 -16.14 -45.31
CA LEU A 177 -17.71 -17.23 -45.59
C LEU A 177 -19.08 -16.70 -46.03
N GLN A 178 -19.56 -15.61 -45.43
CA GLN A 178 -20.80 -14.95 -45.85
C GLN A 178 -20.70 -14.41 -47.28
N ALA A 179 -19.58 -13.80 -47.66
CA ALA A 179 -19.36 -13.33 -49.02
C ALA A 179 -19.31 -14.49 -50.03
N GLU A 180 -18.67 -15.61 -49.67
CA GLU A 180 -18.62 -16.82 -50.50
C GLU A 180 -20.00 -17.47 -50.67
N ILE A 181 -20.79 -17.56 -49.60
CA ILE A 181 -22.18 -18.05 -49.67
C ILE A 181 -23.00 -17.15 -50.59
N ALA A 182 -22.90 -15.84 -50.45
CA ALA A 182 -23.63 -14.89 -51.30
C ALA A 182 -23.25 -15.05 -52.78
N GLU A 183 -21.97 -15.32 -53.08
CA GLU A 183 -21.51 -15.57 -54.44
C GLU A 183 -22.01 -16.91 -54.99
N LEU A 184 -21.95 -17.99 -54.21
CA LEU A 184 -22.50 -19.30 -54.62
C LEU A 184 -24.02 -19.25 -54.83
N GLU A 185 -24.74 -18.48 -54.01
CA GLU A 185 -26.17 -18.24 -54.21
C GLU A 185 -26.45 -17.46 -55.50
N ARG A 186 -25.58 -16.52 -55.87
CA ARG A 186 -25.66 -15.78 -57.13
C ARG A 186 -25.40 -16.72 -58.32
N GLU A 187 -24.33 -17.49 -58.27
CA GLU A 187 -24.01 -18.49 -59.28
C GLU A 187 -25.11 -19.54 -59.43
N SER A 188 -25.69 -20.02 -58.33
CA SER A 188 -26.82 -20.95 -58.35
C SER A 188 -28.03 -20.38 -59.08
N LYS A 189 -28.35 -19.10 -58.86
CA LYS A 189 -29.41 -18.39 -59.58
C LYS A 189 -29.09 -18.28 -61.08
N ASP A 190 -27.85 -17.94 -61.44
CA ASP A 190 -27.40 -17.86 -62.83
C ASP A 190 -27.50 -19.24 -63.53
N TYR A 191 -27.11 -20.32 -62.84
CA TYR A 191 -27.27 -21.69 -63.34
C TYR A 191 -28.74 -22.07 -63.50
N ALA A 192 -29.60 -21.68 -62.57
CA ALA A 192 -31.03 -21.90 -62.70
C ALA A 192 -31.61 -21.17 -63.93
N MET A 193 -31.20 -19.93 -64.17
CA MET A 193 -31.60 -19.16 -65.35
C MET A 193 -31.13 -19.83 -66.65
N THR A 194 -29.83 -20.13 -66.77
CA THR A 194 -29.29 -20.79 -67.97
C THR A 194 -29.90 -22.17 -68.20
N TRP A 195 -30.25 -22.90 -67.14
CA TRP A 195 -30.97 -24.17 -67.25
C TRP A 195 -32.39 -23.98 -67.82
N THR A 196 -33.13 -22.97 -67.35
CA THR A 196 -34.46 -22.66 -67.88
C THR A 196 -34.41 -22.24 -69.35
N GLU A 197 -33.44 -21.41 -69.74
CA GLU A 197 -33.23 -21.00 -71.13
C GLU A 197 -32.90 -22.20 -72.03
N ARG A 198 -32.00 -23.09 -71.59
CA ARG A 198 -31.70 -24.32 -72.35
C ARG A 198 -32.91 -25.22 -72.48
N ARG A 199 -33.70 -25.38 -71.41
CA ARG A 199 -34.94 -26.16 -71.46
C ARG A 199 -35.93 -25.57 -72.46
N GLU A 200 -36.04 -24.24 -72.52
CA GLU A 200 -36.86 -23.55 -73.52
C GLU A 200 -36.31 -23.78 -74.94
N GLN A 201 -35.00 -23.64 -75.16
CA GLN A 201 -34.34 -23.92 -76.44
C GLN A 201 -34.59 -25.36 -76.91
N PHE A 202 -34.41 -26.35 -76.03
CA PHE A 202 -34.73 -27.74 -76.33
C PHE A 202 -36.23 -27.92 -76.64
N GLY A 203 -37.11 -27.23 -75.93
CA GLY A 203 -38.55 -27.21 -76.23
C GLY A 203 -38.85 -26.74 -77.65
N ARG A 204 -38.24 -25.62 -78.07
CA ARG A 204 -38.36 -25.08 -79.43
C ARG A 204 -37.85 -26.07 -80.49
N ILE A 205 -36.68 -26.68 -80.27
CA ILE A 205 -36.13 -27.68 -81.21
C ILE A 205 -37.05 -28.91 -81.33
N VAL A 206 -37.61 -29.38 -80.23
CA VAL A 206 -38.56 -30.51 -80.26
C VAL A 206 -39.83 -30.14 -81.02
N GLU A 207 -40.36 -28.93 -80.81
CA GLU A 207 -41.53 -28.42 -81.53
C GLU A 207 -41.26 -28.31 -83.04
N GLU A 208 -40.15 -27.69 -83.44
CA GLU A 208 -39.70 -27.61 -84.83
C GLU A 208 -39.48 -29.01 -85.43
N GLY A 209 -38.88 -29.95 -84.69
CA GLY A 209 -38.71 -31.34 -85.11
C GLY A 209 -40.04 -32.09 -85.27
N MET A 210 -41.06 -31.75 -84.48
CA MET A 210 -42.42 -32.26 -84.69
C MET A 210 -43.08 -31.63 -85.92
N GLN A 211 -42.90 -30.32 -86.14
CA GLN A 211 -43.39 -29.64 -87.34
C GLN A 211 -42.74 -30.20 -88.62
N LEU A 212 -41.42 -30.42 -88.61
CA LEU A 212 -40.71 -31.07 -89.71
C LEU A 212 -41.25 -32.48 -89.99
N ARG A 213 -41.56 -33.27 -88.96
CA ARG A 213 -42.22 -34.57 -89.13
C ARG A 213 -43.66 -34.48 -89.66
N ARG A 214 -44.36 -33.37 -89.45
CA ARG A 214 -45.66 -33.11 -90.09
C ARG A 214 -45.44 -32.77 -91.56
N LEU A 215 -44.56 -31.81 -91.86
CA LEU A 215 -44.16 -31.46 -93.23
C LEU A 215 -43.69 -32.67 -94.03
N ILE A 216 -42.82 -33.54 -93.49
CA ILE A 216 -42.38 -34.76 -94.19
C ILE A 216 -43.53 -35.74 -94.40
N ARG A 217 -44.49 -35.85 -93.47
CA ARG A 217 -45.67 -36.71 -93.68
C ARG A 217 -46.62 -36.13 -94.70
N ASP A 218 -46.88 -34.83 -94.63
CA ASP A 218 -47.74 -34.11 -95.56
C ASP A 218 -47.12 -34.14 -96.97
N GLU A 219 -45.79 -33.97 -97.08
CA GLU A 219 -45.02 -34.11 -98.33
C GLU A 219 -44.98 -35.56 -98.81
N LYS A 220 -44.82 -36.55 -97.92
CA LYS A 220 -44.93 -37.98 -98.26
C LYS A 220 -46.33 -38.34 -98.76
N GLU A 221 -47.39 -37.85 -98.10
CA GLU A 221 -48.78 -38.07 -98.49
C GLU A 221 -49.10 -37.31 -99.80
N GLU A 222 -48.48 -36.17 -100.05
CA GLU A 222 -48.55 -35.45 -101.33
C GLU A 222 -47.83 -36.21 -102.44
N VAL A 223 -46.67 -36.79 -102.17
CA VAL A 223 -45.95 -37.69 -103.10
C VAL A 223 -46.77 -38.95 -103.36
N GLU A 224 -47.38 -39.56 -102.35
CA GLU A 224 -48.22 -40.76 -102.47
C GLU A 224 -49.53 -40.46 -103.21
N ARG A 225 -50.12 -39.26 -103.07
CA ARG A 225 -51.23 -38.79 -103.94
C ARG A 225 -50.79 -38.47 -105.37
N ARG A 226 -49.52 -38.14 -105.59
CA ARG A 226 -48.95 -37.85 -106.90
C ARG A 226 -48.42 -39.11 -107.61
N GLU A 227 -48.12 -40.15 -106.85
CA GLU A 227 -47.66 -41.47 -107.33
C GLU A 227 -48.80 -42.50 -107.38
N GLY A 228 -49.87 -42.33 -106.60
CA GLY A 228 -51.11 -43.14 -106.67
C GLY A 228 -51.96 -42.95 -107.94
N MET A 229 -51.40 -42.35 -108.98
CA MET A 229 -52.01 -42.23 -110.31
C MET A 229 -51.11 -42.81 -111.43
N GLN A 230 -50.11 -43.62 -111.08
CA GLN A 230 -49.38 -44.44 -112.05
C GLN A 230 -48.84 -45.72 -111.39
N GLU A 231 -49.67 -46.76 -111.35
CA GLU A 231 -49.23 -48.16 -111.25
C GLU A 231 -49.49 -48.83 -112.61
N ASP A 232 -48.63 -49.80 -112.94
CA ASP A 232 -48.47 -50.65 -114.14
C ASP A 232 -47.27 -50.23 -115.04
N GLU A 233 -46.27 -51.04 -115.35
CA GLU A 233 -46.04 -52.49 -115.15
C GLU A 233 -44.58 -52.83 -115.55
N ASP A 234 -43.96 -53.74 -114.76
CA ASP A 234 -42.88 -54.72 -114.98
C ASP A 234 -41.57 -54.52 -115.77
N GLY A 235 -40.52 -55.12 -115.15
CA GLY A 235 -39.41 -55.88 -115.77
C GLY A 235 -38.19 -55.08 -116.24
N ASP A 236 -36.94 -55.53 -116.19
CA ASP A 236 -36.25 -56.77 -115.80
C ASP A 236 -34.73 -56.53 -116.01
N ASP A 237 -33.91 -57.15 -115.15
CA ASP A 237 -32.49 -57.55 -115.22
C ASP A 237 -31.29 -56.71 -115.77
N GLY A 238 -30.15 -56.93 -115.08
CA GLY A 238 -28.77 -56.90 -115.63
C GLY A 238 -27.83 -55.83 -115.03
N ASP A 239 -27.17 -56.07 -113.90
CA ASP A 239 -25.83 -56.70 -113.73
C ASP A 239 -24.58 -55.80 -113.97
N VAL A 240 -23.58 -56.04 -113.11
CA VAL A 240 -22.14 -55.70 -113.05
C VAL A 240 -21.61 -54.29 -112.74
N SER A 241 -21.10 -54.21 -111.49
CA SER A 241 -19.69 -53.96 -111.11
C SER A 241 -19.02 -52.61 -111.44
N LYS A 242 -18.56 -51.88 -110.40
CA LYS A 242 -17.19 -51.95 -109.82
C LYS A 242 -16.83 -50.68 -109.01
N GLY A 243 -16.47 -50.89 -107.73
CA GLY A 243 -15.39 -50.17 -107.00
C GLY A 243 -15.60 -48.68 -106.66
N LYS A 244 -15.07 -48.12 -105.57
CA LYS A 244 -14.05 -48.54 -104.62
C LYS A 244 -14.05 -47.54 -103.43
N LEU A 245 -14.05 -48.10 -102.22
CA LEU A 245 -13.13 -47.86 -101.10
C LEU A 245 -13.09 -46.52 -100.33
N SER A 246 -13.01 -46.74 -99.00
CA SER A 246 -12.32 -46.00 -97.95
C SER A 246 -13.20 -45.05 -97.12
N GLY A 247 -13.23 -45.12 -95.79
CA GLY A 247 -12.47 -45.97 -94.88
C GLY A 247 -12.99 -45.84 -93.46
N SER A 248 -12.89 -46.95 -92.74
CA SER A 248 -12.96 -47.04 -91.29
C SER A 248 -11.94 -46.10 -90.62
N ASN A 249 -12.33 -45.41 -89.55
CA ASN A 249 -11.47 -45.31 -88.37
C ASN A 249 -12.29 -45.00 -87.11
N THR A 250 -12.25 -45.95 -86.20
CA THR A 250 -12.59 -45.91 -84.78
C THR A 250 -11.74 -44.88 -84.01
N PRO A 251 -12.20 -44.46 -82.80
CA PRO A 251 -11.57 -43.39 -82.03
C PRO A 251 -10.31 -43.90 -81.31
N ARG A 252 -9.27 -43.06 -81.25
CA ARG A 252 -8.13 -43.27 -80.36
C ARG A 252 -8.00 -42.08 -79.41
N PRO A 253 -7.98 -42.29 -78.09
CA PRO A 253 -7.67 -41.27 -77.11
C PRO A 253 -6.17 -41.30 -76.81
N ASP A 254 -5.50 -40.15 -76.92
CA ASP A 254 -4.19 -39.89 -76.31
C ASP A 254 -4.27 -38.42 -75.86
N GLN A 255 -4.42 -38.18 -74.55
CA GLN A 255 -3.35 -37.77 -73.64
C GLN A 255 -2.82 -36.36 -73.94
N ASP A 256 -3.18 -35.41 -73.08
CA ASP A 256 -2.31 -34.31 -72.62
C ASP A 256 -2.74 -33.91 -71.20
N SER A 257 -2.36 -34.74 -70.23
CA SER A 257 -2.09 -34.28 -68.88
C SER A 257 -0.63 -33.86 -68.83
N PHE A 258 -0.38 -32.55 -68.81
CA PHE A 258 0.92 -32.00 -68.43
C PHE A 258 0.80 -31.24 -67.12
N THR A 259 1.11 -31.95 -66.04
CA THR A 259 1.89 -31.37 -64.94
C THR A 259 3.14 -32.23 -64.79
N PRO A 260 4.34 -31.63 -64.80
CA PRO A 260 5.39 -32.10 -63.95
C PRO A 260 5.96 -30.98 -63.08
N SER A 261 5.80 -31.23 -61.78
CA SER A 261 6.65 -30.84 -60.66
C SER A 261 8.11 -30.49 -61.03
N GLN A 262 8.64 -29.40 -60.46
CA GLN A 262 10.06 -29.26 -60.20
C GLN A 262 10.33 -29.35 -58.69
N GLN A 263 11.04 -30.42 -58.36
CA GLN A 263 11.84 -30.71 -57.17
C GLN A 263 13.13 -29.87 -57.30
N GLY A 264 13.55 -29.06 -56.32
CA GLY A 264 14.29 -29.51 -55.13
C GLY A 264 15.80 -29.46 -55.38
N GLN A 265 16.53 -28.70 -54.53
CA GLN A 265 17.77 -29.10 -53.84
C GLN A 265 19.09 -28.31 -54.07
N ASP A 266 19.57 -27.69 -52.97
CA ASP A 266 20.94 -27.41 -52.45
C ASP A 266 21.94 -26.53 -53.24
N GLU A 267 22.92 -25.79 -52.69
CA GLU A 267 23.64 -25.80 -51.40
C GLU A 267 24.49 -24.51 -51.22
N ALA A 268 25.01 -24.30 -49.99
CA ALA A 268 26.21 -23.55 -49.61
C ALA A 268 26.28 -22.01 -49.65
N GLY A 269 26.16 -21.44 -48.44
CA GLY A 269 27.34 -20.85 -47.79
C GLY A 269 27.56 -19.33 -47.91
N ARG A 270 27.30 -18.61 -46.81
CA ARG A 270 28.21 -17.62 -46.17
C ARG A 270 27.52 -16.91 -45.01
N SER A 271 28.10 -17.03 -43.83
CA SER A 271 28.06 -16.03 -42.74
C SER A 271 29.52 -15.62 -42.47
N PRO A 272 29.84 -14.60 -41.64
CA PRO A 272 29.05 -13.46 -41.13
C PRO A 272 29.77 -12.11 -41.39
N LEU A 273 29.12 -10.96 -41.16
CA LEU A 273 29.86 -9.78 -40.72
C LEU A 273 29.03 -8.90 -39.77
N ILE A 274 29.64 -8.70 -38.61
CA ILE A 274 29.35 -7.73 -37.55
C ILE A 274 29.42 -6.31 -38.12
N LEU A 275 28.48 -5.43 -37.74
CA LEU A 275 28.76 -4.02 -37.43
C LEU A 275 27.67 -3.46 -36.50
N HIS A 276 28.11 -3.07 -35.31
CA HIS A 276 27.46 -2.12 -34.41
C HIS A 276 27.30 -0.75 -35.09
N ALA A 277 26.19 -0.05 -34.81
CA ALA A 277 26.15 1.27 -34.19
C ALA A 277 24.75 1.89 -34.30
N ASP A 278 24.22 2.29 -33.15
CA ASP A 278 23.48 3.52 -32.84
C ASP A 278 22.52 4.11 -33.89
N LYS A 279 21.28 4.39 -33.46
CA LYS A 279 20.84 5.75 -33.11
C LYS A 279 19.31 5.91 -33.10
N ALA A 280 18.82 6.36 -31.95
CA ALA A 280 17.69 7.25 -31.71
C ALA A 280 16.27 6.88 -32.22
N THR A 281 15.42 6.59 -31.24
CA THR A 281 13.98 6.86 -31.24
C THR A 281 13.70 8.36 -31.44
N PRO A 282 12.53 8.72 -31.97
CA PRO A 282 11.78 9.78 -31.31
C PRO A 282 10.27 9.47 -31.17
N GLY A 283 9.76 9.80 -29.98
CA GLY A 283 8.49 10.50 -29.86
C GLY A 283 7.22 9.68 -29.64
N ALA A 284 6.87 9.45 -28.38
CA ALA A 284 5.49 9.60 -27.91
C ALA A 284 5.50 9.97 -26.43
N ALA A 285 5.07 11.19 -26.14
CA ALA A 285 5.10 11.82 -24.84
C ALA A 285 3.84 11.47 -24.03
N THR A 286 4.02 11.01 -22.80
CA THR A 286 3.39 11.56 -21.57
C THR A 286 3.83 10.73 -20.35
N PRO A 287 4.26 11.40 -19.27
CA PRO A 287 3.45 11.24 -18.06
C PRO A 287 3.25 12.53 -17.27
N LEU A 288 2.09 12.56 -16.64
CA LEU A 288 1.52 13.57 -15.78
C LEU A 288 2.06 13.42 -14.34
N ARG A 289 2.89 14.36 -13.87
CA ARG A 289 2.87 14.92 -12.49
C ARG A 289 4.07 15.83 -12.28
N GLN A 290 3.86 17.06 -11.80
CA GLN A 290 4.48 17.53 -10.56
C GLN A 290 3.92 18.89 -10.12
N VAL A 291 3.58 18.93 -8.83
CA VAL A 291 3.43 20.12 -7.98
C VAL A 291 4.65 20.10 -7.05
N THR A 292 5.04 21.31 -6.63
CA THR A 292 6.05 21.73 -5.62
C THR A 292 7.48 22.01 -6.08
N THR A 293 7.77 23.30 -6.08
CA THR A 293 9.04 24.02 -6.01
C THR A 293 9.73 23.86 -4.65
N ALA A 294 11.06 23.73 -4.64
CA ALA A 294 11.98 24.41 -3.70
C ALA A 294 13.45 24.18 -4.13
N GLU A 295 14.21 25.26 -4.11
CA GLU A 295 15.63 25.39 -4.47
C GLU A 295 16.53 25.06 -3.27
N GLU A 296 17.70 24.43 -3.50
CA GLU A 296 18.99 24.86 -2.92
C GLU A 296 20.20 24.11 -3.54
N GLU A 297 21.33 24.81 -3.57
CA GLU A 297 22.59 24.56 -4.28
C GLU A 297 23.50 23.50 -3.61
N GLY A 298 24.45 22.90 -4.36
CA GLY A 298 25.64 22.27 -3.73
C GLY A 298 26.39 21.14 -4.45
N LYS A 299 27.03 21.45 -5.59
CA LYS A 299 28.29 20.92 -6.16
C LYS A 299 29.03 19.72 -5.48
N ASN A 300 29.15 18.58 -6.18
CA ASN A 300 30.40 17.82 -6.49
C ASN A 300 30.13 16.33 -6.85
N THR A 301 30.75 15.84 -7.93
CA THR A 301 30.80 14.47 -8.49
C THR A 301 32.17 13.80 -8.20
N PRO A 302 32.46 12.53 -8.63
CA PRO A 302 31.71 11.27 -8.67
C PRO A 302 32.54 10.07 -8.06
N ASP A 303 32.03 8.85 -8.27
CA ASP A 303 32.67 7.52 -8.16
C ASP A 303 32.79 6.85 -6.79
N GLN A 304 31.94 5.85 -6.55
CA GLN A 304 32.39 4.50 -6.18
C GLN A 304 31.28 3.46 -6.35
N GLU A 305 31.73 2.31 -6.85
CA GLU A 305 31.00 1.18 -7.41
C GLU A 305 30.34 0.29 -6.36
N ASP A 306 29.32 -0.44 -6.84
CA ASP A 306 28.75 -1.70 -6.36
C ASP A 306 29.31 -2.31 -5.07
N SER A 307 28.43 -2.48 -4.09
CA SER A 307 28.57 -3.49 -3.05
C SER A 307 27.32 -4.34 -2.99
N THR A 308 27.53 -5.60 -3.36
CA THR A 308 26.61 -6.75 -3.33
C THR A 308 26.05 -6.98 -1.92
N MET A 309 24.72 -6.99 -1.81
CA MET A 309 24.00 -7.41 -0.59
C MET A 309 23.86 -8.94 -0.60
N VAL A 310 24.63 -9.62 0.26
CA VAL A 310 24.41 -11.04 0.59
C VAL A 310 23.62 -11.08 1.90
N ASP A 311 22.42 -11.64 1.80
CA ASP A 311 21.49 -11.96 2.87
C ASP A 311 21.83 -13.35 3.39
N GLU A 312 22.35 -13.45 4.62
CA GLU A 312 22.34 -14.70 5.40
C GLU A 312 22.21 -14.38 6.90
N GLY A 313 21.25 -15.02 7.56
CA GLY A 313 21.20 -15.04 9.03
C GLY A 313 19.83 -15.29 9.66
N GLU A 314 19.14 -16.37 9.26
CA GLU A 314 18.03 -16.96 10.02
C GLU A 314 18.54 -17.46 11.38
N VAL A 315 18.13 -16.81 12.48
CA VAL A 315 18.32 -17.32 13.85
C VAL A 315 17.03 -17.99 14.28
N THR A 316 16.94 -19.29 14.01
CA THR A 316 16.01 -20.20 14.67
C THR A 316 16.42 -20.36 16.13
N GLY A 317 15.49 -20.11 17.05
CA GLY A 317 15.64 -20.49 18.44
C GLY A 317 15.70 -22.01 18.60
N ASP A 318 16.47 -22.49 19.55
CA ASP A 318 15.91 -23.06 20.77
C ASP A 318 16.99 -23.47 21.79
N GLU A 319 16.60 -23.30 23.05
CA GLU A 319 16.92 -24.13 24.23
C GLU A 319 18.27 -23.99 25.00
N ASP A 320 18.10 -23.53 26.25
CA ASP A 320 18.67 -24.03 27.50
C ASP A 320 20.18 -24.00 27.74
N ALA A 321 20.61 -22.95 28.47
CA ALA A 321 21.69 -23.06 29.43
C ALA A 321 21.36 -22.25 30.69
N GLN A 322 21.08 -22.96 31.78
CA GLN A 322 21.08 -22.46 33.15
C GLN A 322 22.41 -21.79 33.47
N HIS A 323 22.38 -20.53 33.93
CA HIS A 323 23.45 -19.98 34.76
C HIS A 323 22.87 -18.91 35.68
N ASP A 324 22.49 -19.33 36.89
CA ASP A 324 22.53 -18.46 38.06
C ASP A 324 23.99 -18.06 38.26
N ASP A 325 24.28 -16.76 38.27
CA ASP A 325 25.29 -16.24 39.20
C ASP A 325 25.04 -14.77 39.51
N LEU A 326 25.15 -14.49 40.80
CA LEU A 326 25.02 -13.23 41.48
C LEU A 326 26.19 -12.31 41.10
N GLU A 327 25.93 -11.02 40.82
CA GLU A 327 26.95 -10.01 41.11
C GLU A 327 26.33 -8.74 41.70
N GLU A 328 26.88 -8.45 42.87
CA GLU A 328 26.51 -7.52 43.90
C GLU A 328 27.38 -6.27 43.75
N GLY A 329 26.78 -5.08 43.81
CA GLY A 329 27.41 -3.84 44.29
C GLY A 329 28.63 -3.26 43.56
N GLU A 330 28.49 -2.04 43.07
CA GLU A 330 29.44 -0.99 43.47
C GLU A 330 28.76 0.39 43.51
N GLU A 331 28.75 0.95 44.71
CA GLU A 331 28.38 2.33 45.05
C GLU A 331 29.70 3.06 45.32
N PHE A 332 30.01 4.15 44.60
CA PHE A 332 31.01 5.12 45.05
C PHE A 332 30.62 6.56 44.67
N GLN A 333 29.94 7.20 45.63
CA GLN A 333 30.21 8.50 46.25
C GLN A 333 30.59 9.72 45.39
N ASP A 334 29.71 10.71 45.48
CA ASP A 334 29.99 12.15 45.41
C ASP A 334 31.15 12.57 46.33
N GLU A 335 32.17 13.24 45.77
CA GLU A 335 32.95 14.26 46.50
C GLU A 335 32.91 15.61 45.75
N ARG A 336 31.95 16.42 46.20
CA ARG A 336 32.11 17.80 46.66
C ARG A 336 33.09 18.71 45.89
N ALA A 337 32.46 19.62 45.14
CA ALA A 337 33.00 20.92 44.77
C ALA A 337 33.66 21.64 45.97
N LEU A 338 34.94 21.99 45.82
CA LEU A 338 35.59 23.06 46.56
C LEU A 338 36.00 24.15 45.57
N ASP A 339 35.12 25.13 45.50
CA ASP A 339 35.32 26.48 45.00
C ASP A 339 36.45 27.15 45.79
N LYS A 340 37.54 27.52 45.11
CA LYS A 340 38.53 28.49 45.58
C LYS A 340 38.76 29.51 44.48
N MET A 341 38.06 30.63 44.63
CA MET A 341 38.39 31.91 44.04
C MET A 341 39.75 32.38 44.56
N ASP A 342 40.74 32.49 43.67
CA ASP A 342 41.90 33.35 43.90
C ASP A 342 41.76 34.62 43.06
N THR A 343 41.68 35.72 43.80
CA THR A 343 41.89 37.09 43.38
C THR A 343 43.36 37.31 42.99
N THR A 344 43.61 37.74 41.76
CA THR A 344 44.63 38.75 41.40
C THR A 344 44.25 39.43 40.10
#